data_AF-A0A498M7L3-F1
#
_entry.id   AF-A0A498M7L3-F1
#
_cell.length_a   1.000
_cell.length_b   1.000
_cell.length_c   1.000
_cell.angle_alpha   90.00
_cell.angle_beta   90.00
_cell.angle_gamma   90.00
#
_symmetry.space_group_name_H-M   'P 1'
#
loop_
_entity.id
_entity.type
_entity.pdbx_description
1 polymer ?
#
loop_
_entity_poly.entity_id
_entity_poly.type
_entity_poly.pdbx_seq_one_letter_code
_entity_poly.pdbx_strand_id
1 'polypeptide(L)'
;MSSSRALGLYLTLLLALLCYASEARPVPQRPLIPNLAKLFGRPVIKPRSMGPVTEPEVDFPPAFPTASNLQDILRFSKAPVRYPKDMFPESGFGRQVRQADAVNQLQSWYSVCSAVGTQEEQICCAQQAWKKSLSAYCEGEFRIKTSHYFCCHKTGRARWNCFDKEASDSSYQVSSEVSNGSTPQKIQGFKYNSSACKGSSVASPKTSPLMKQTEVLSISFPPGRPDSSNIANICAHHKIRPRYMPKCLPRTGYGWLVRQSKAINVLEREYNQCCKDKKSQQRCAEKKVKKKKSQF
;
A
#
# COMPACT_ATOMS: atom_id res chain seq x y z
N MET A 1 26.76 -50.70 -38.75
CA MET A 1 26.23 -49.86 -37.66
C MET A 1 25.22 -48.88 -38.24
N SER A 2 24.13 -48.63 -37.51
CA SER A 2 22.97 -47.78 -37.87
C SER A 2 21.98 -48.33 -38.90
N SER A 3 20.90 -48.97 -38.42
CA SER A 3 19.51 -48.71 -38.87
C SER A 3 18.54 -49.64 -38.14
N SER A 4 18.22 -49.36 -36.86
CA SER A 4 17.16 -50.11 -36.14
C SER A 4 16.45 -49.30 -35.04
N ARG A 5 16.62 -47.97 -34.99
CA ARG A 5 16.02 -47.13 -33.92
C ARG A 5 14.81 -46.29 -34.36
N ALA A 6 14.44 -46.31 -35.64
CA ALA A 6 13.34 -45.47 -36.15
C ALA A 6 11.98 -46.20 -36.24
N LEU A 7 11.95 -47.55 -36.23
CA LEU A 7 10.70 -48.33 -36.32
C LEU A 7 9.98 -48.51 -34.97
N GLY A 8 10.67 -48.26 -33.85
CA GLY A 8 10.10 -48.43 -32.49
C GLY A 8 9.24 -47.27 -31.99
N LEU A 9 9.34 -46.08 -32.59
CA LEU A 9 8.60 -44.88 -32.16
C LEU A 9 7.28 -44.70 -32.93
N TYR A 10 7.16 -45.29 -34.12
CA TYR A 10 5.91 -45.25 -34.90
C TYR A 10 4.90 -46.30 -34.45
N LEU A 11 5.36 -47.45 -33.94
CA LEU A 11 4.48 -48.53 -33.47
C LEU A 11 3.85 -48.23 -32.10
N THR A 12 4.50 -47.41 -31.26
CA THR A 12 3.95 -47.00 -29.95
C THR A 12 2.93 -45.87 -30.07
N LEU A 13 3.01 -45.02 -31.09
CA LEU A 13 2.00 -43.98 -31.34
C LEU A 13 0.70 -44.54 -31.94
N LEU A 14 0.78 -45.63 -32.72
CA LEU A 14 -0.39 -46.28 -33.34
C LEU A 14 -1.21 -47.12 -32.35
N LEU A 15 -0.60 -47.65 -31.28
CA LEU A 15 -1.29 -48.39 -30.23
C LEU A 15 -1.98 -47.49 -29.18
N ALA A 16 -1.55 -46.24 -29.04
CA ALA A 16 -2.16 -45.29 -28.10
C ALA A 16 -3.42 -44.58 -28.65
N LEU A 17 -3.63 -44.59 -29.98
CA LEU A 17 -4.79 -43.96 -30.64
C LEU A 17 -6.00 -44.90 -30.82
N LEU A 18 -5.87 -46.20 -30.48
CA LEU A 18 -6.94 -47.19 -30.64
C LEU A 18 -7.63 -47.60 -29.32
N CYS A 19 -7.39 -46.90 -28.21
CA CYS A 19 -7.99 -47.24 -26.90
C CYS A 19 -8.98 -46.21 -26.32
N TYR A 20 -9.39 -45.18 -27.08
CA TYR A 20 -10.39 -44.21 -26.59
C TYR A 20 -11.46 -43.91 -27.64
N ALA A 21 -12.19 -44.94 -28.08
CA ALA A 21 -13.50 -44.81 -28.71
C ALA A 21 -14.27 -46.15 -28.63
N SER A 22 -15.59 -46.08 -28.42
CA SER A 22 -16.58 -47.18 -28.32
C SER A 22 -16.56 -48.02 -27.03
N GLU A 23 -17.65 -48.36 -26.33
CA GLU A 23 -19.09 -48.31 -26.62
C GLU A 23 -19.92 -48.50 -25.32
N ALA A 24 -21.24 -48.54 -25.45
CA ALA A 24 -22.29 -48.23 -24.48
C ALA A 24 -22.78 -49.34 -23.48
N ARG A 25 -23.70 -48.91 -22.59
CA ARG A 25 -24.39 -49.50 -21.41
C ARG A 25 -25.05 -50.90 -21.58
N PRO A 26 -25.42 -51.60 -20.46
CA PRO A 26 -26.81 -51.53 -19.95
C PRO A 26 -26.99 -51.57 -18.40
N VAL A 27 -28.23 -51.31 -17.95
CA VAL A 27 -28.77 -51.20 -16.57
C VAL A 27 -29.16 -52.59 -16.00
N PRO A 28 -29.14 -52.80 -14.66
CA PRO A 28 -30.38 -53.22 -13.98
C PRO A 28 -30.60 -52.68 -12.55
N GLN A 29 -31.85 -52.22 -12.34
CA GLN A 29 -32.80 -52.45 -11.23
C GLN A 29 -32.53 -52.00 -9.76
N ARG A 30 -33.58 -51.36 -9.21
CA ARG A 30 -33.76 -50.88 -7.82
C ARG A 30 -33.81 -52.03 -6.79
N PRO A 31 -33.62 -51.68 -5.51
CA PRO A 31 -34.56 -52.08 -4.46
C PRO A 31 -35.37 -50.90 -3.95
N LEU A 32 -36.69 -51.10 -3.84
CA LEU A 32 -37.64 -50.26 -3.12
C LEU A 32 -37.62 -50.65 -1.65
N ILE A 33 -37.26 -49.77 -0.72
CA ILE A 33 -37.74 -49.80 0.67
C ILE A 33 -37.92 -48.35 1.18
N PRO A 34 -39.02 -48.03 1.91
CA PRO A 34 -39.57 -46.68 1.98
C PRO A 34 -39.04 -45.82 3.14
N ASN A 35 -39.30 -44.52 3.00
CA ASN A 35 -39.15 -43.44 3.97
C ASN A 35 -39.60 -43.80 5.40
N LEU A 36 -38.74 -43.55 6.40
CA LEU A 36 -39.17 -42.98 7.68
C LEU A 36 -37.98 -42.43 8.50
N ALA A 37 -37.59 -41.17 8.31
CA ALA A 37 -36.98 -40.33 9.37
C ALA A 37 -36.71 -38.91 8.85
N LYS A 38 -37.78 -38.13 8.83
CA LYS A 38 -37.76 -36.66 8.79
C LYS A 38 -37.63 -36.19 10.24
N LEU A 39 -36.47 -35.72 10.67
CA LEU A 39 -36.28 -34.86 11.86
C LEU A 39 -34.78 -34.61 12.05
N PHE A 40 -34.21 -33.66 11.29
CA PHE A 40 -33.11 -32.75 11.68
C PHE A 40 -32.82 -31.89 10.44
N GLY A 41 -33.54 -30.78 10.30
CA GLY A 41 -33.35 -29.82 9.22
C GLY A 41 -31.96 -29.21 9.28
N ARG A 42 -31.08 -29.58 8.33
CA ARG A 42 -29.88 -28.79 8.07
C ARG A 42 -30.32 -27.54 7.30
N PRO A 43 -30.05 -26.32 7.77
CA PRO A 43 -30.31 -25.14 6.97
C PRO A 43 -29.44 -25.23 5.72
N VAL A 44 -30.09 -25.40 4.57
CA VAL A 44 -29.45 -25.23 3.27
C VAL A 44 -29.12 -23.75 3.18
N ILE A 45 -27.87 -23.38 3.45
CA ILE A 45 -27.33 -22.08 3.09
C ILE A 45 -27.27 -22.08 1.57
N LYS A 46 -28.37 -21.66 0.93
CA LYS A 46 -28.32 -21.25 -0.47
C LYS A 46 -27.40 -20.02 -0.51
N PRO A 47 -26.32 -20.01 -1.31
CA PRO A 47 -25.69 -18.76 -1.65
C PRO A 47 -26.79 -17.91 -2.27
N ARG A 48 -27.14 -16.77 -1.65
CA ARG A 48 -27.87 -15.75 -2.40
C ARG A 48 -26.99 -15.48 -3.60
N SER A 49 -27.49 -15.80 -4.79
CA SER A 49 -26.93 -15.29 -6.03
C SER A 49 -26.94 -13.78 -5.87
N MET A 50 -25.78 -13.21 -5.51
CA MET A 50 -25.57 -11.79 -5.64
C MET A 50 -25.71 -11.52 -7.12
N GLY A 51 -26.73 -10.73 -7.49
CA GLY A 51 -26.74 -10.08 -8.79
C GLY A 51 -25.42 -9.33 -8.99
N PRO A 52 -25.10 -8.91 -10.22
CA PRO A 52 -23.86 -8.18 -10.48
C PRO A 52 -23.80 -6.98 -9.54
N VAL A 53 -22.93 -7.04 -8.53
CA VAL A 53 -22.63 -5.88 -7.68
C VAL A 53 -21.80 -4.99 -8.59
N THR A 54 -22.44 -4.00 -9.20
CA THR A 54 -21.74 -2.90 -9.84
C THR A 54 -20.84 -2.28 -8.77
N GLU A 55 -19.54 -2.54 -8.90
CA GLU A 55 -18.52 -1.98 -8.02
C GLU A 55 -18.63 -0.45 -8.08
N PRO A 56 -18.83 0.25 -6.94
CA PRO A 56 -18.86 1.70 -6.96
C PRO A 56 -17.49 2.21 -7.43
N GLU A 57 -17.47 2.80 -8.63
CA GLU A 57 -16.26 3.36 -9.21
C GLU A 57 -15.90 4.67 -8.49
N VAL A 58 -14.66 4.76 -8.03
CA VAL A 58 -14.12 5.94 -7.35
C VAL A 58 -13.00 6.49 -8.21
N ASP A 59 -13.16 7.74 -8.68
CA ASP A 59 -12.17 8.49 -9.44
C ASP A 59 -10.99 8.84 -8.53
N PHE A 60 -10.07 7.87 -8.41
CA PHE A 60 -8.89 7.98 -7.58
C PHE A 60 -7.68 7.40 -8.33
N PRO A 61 -6.54 8.11 -8.33
CA PRO A 61 -6.26 9.34 -7.59
C PRO A 61 -6.72 10.62 -8.32
N PRO A 62 -6.92 11.72 -7.58
CA PRO A 62 -7.20 13.01 -8.18
C PRO A 62 -5.96 13.60 -8.87
N ALA A 63 -6.14 14.30 -10.00
CA ALA A 63 -5.03 14.90 -10.77
C ALA A 63 -4.30 16.01 -9.99
N PHE A 64 -3.00 16.21 -10.27
CA PHE A 64 -2.23 17.24 -9.55
C PHE A 64 -2.73 18.66 -9.88
N PRO A 65 -2.81 19.58 -8.90
CA PRO A 65 -3.25 20.95 -9.17
C PRO A 65 -2.25 21.75 -10.00
N THR A 66 -2.71 22.23 -11.15
CA THR A 66 -1.98 23.06 -12.11
C THR A 66 -2.80 24.32 -12.44
N ALA A 67 -2.21 25.25 -13.19
CA ALA A 67 -2.96 26.40 -13.69
C ALA A 67 -4.08 25.99 -14.66
N SER A 68 -3.92 24.88 -15.39
CA SER A 68 -4.88 24.44 -16.41
C SER A 68 -6.14 23.81 -15.82
N ASN A 69 -6.04 23.10 -14.69
CA ASN A 69 -7.18 22.43 -14.06
C ASN A 69 -7.74 23.17 -12.83
N LEU A 70 -7.23 24.38 -12.54
CA LEU A 70 -7.65 25.14 -11.37
C LEU A 70 -9.15 25.43 -11.35
N GLN A 71 -9.74 25.79 -12.49
CA GLN A 71 -11.17 26.11 -12.56
C GLN A 71 -12.03 24.88 -12.23
N ASP A 72 -11.63 23.69 -12.68
CA ASP A 72 -12.33 22.44 -12.38
C ASP A 72 -12.18 22.08 -10.89
N ILE A 73 -11.00 22.27 -10.31
CA ILE A 73 -10.76 22.12 -8.87
C ILE A 73 -11.66 23.05 -8.05
N LEU A 74 -11.80 24.31 -8.47
CA LEU A 74 -12.64 25.29 -7.78
C LEU A 74 -14.13 24.93 -7.90
N ARG A 75 -14.58 24.46 -9.08
CA ARG A 75 -15.94 23.95 -9.27
C ARG A 75 -16.20 22.73 -8.39
N PHE A 76 -15.27 21.77 -8.39
CA PHE A 76 -15.30 20.57 -7.56
C PHE A 76 -15.38 20.90 -6.06
N SER A 77 -14.64 21.92 -5.61
CA SER A 77 -14.63 22.35 -4.20
C SER A 77 -15.98 22.89 -3.70
N LYS A 78 -16.82 23.38 -4.60
CA LYS A 78 -18.15 23.95 -4.31
C LYS A 78 -19.27 22.94 -4.53
N ALA A 79 -18.99 21.81 -5.17
CA ALA A 79 -19.96 20.77 -5.43
C ALA A 79 -20.39 20.06 -4.13
N PRO A 80 -21.55 19.38 -4.12
CA PRO A 80 -21.91 18.44 -3.07
C PRO A 80 -20.83 17.38 -2.86
N VAL A 81 -20.85 16.72 -1.69
CA VAL A 81 -19.91 15.64 -1.36
C VAL A 81 -19.97 14.57 -2.46
N ARG A 82 -18.84 14.29 -3.10
CA ARG A 82 -18.79 13.41 -4.29
C ARG A 82 -19.16 11.96 -3.96
N TYR A 83 -18.66 11.44 -2.85
CA TYR A 83 -18.84 10.04 -2.46
C TYR A 83 -19.49 9.93 -1.08
N PRO A 84 -20.82 10.05 -0.96
CA PRO A 84 -21.49 9.92 0.33
C PRO A 84 -21.42 8.46 0.83
N LYS A 85 -21.50 8.26 2.14
CA LYS A 85 -21.22 6.95 2.77
C LYS A 85 -22.22 5.86 2.38
N ASP A 86 -23.45 6.25 2.08
CA ASP A 86 -24.55 5.39 1.64
C ASP A 86 -24.41 4.88 0.20
N MET A 87 -23.48 5.43 -0.58
CA MET A 87 -23.12 4.91 -1.91
C MET A 87 -22.39 3.56 -1.85
N PHE A 88 -21.75 3.24 -0.72
CA PHE A 88 -20.95 2.03 -0.56
C PHE A 88 -21.75 0.95 0.18
N PRO A 89 -21.71 -0.32 -0.27
CA PRO A 89 -22.26 -1.43 0.48
C PRO A 89 -21.60 -1.56 1.87
N GLU A 90 -22.36 -2.09 2.85
CA GLU A 90 -21.91 -2.19 4.24
C GLU A 90 -20.60 -2.99 4.45
N SER A 91 -20.22 -3.86 3.51
CA SER A 91 -19.01 -4.68 3.61
C SER A 91 -18.38 -4.97 2.24
N GLY A 92 -17.08 -5.31 2.24
CA GLY A 92 -16.34 -5.73 1.04
C GLY A 92 -15.62 -4.62 0.28
N PHE A 93 -15.96 -3.34 0.50
CA PHE A 93 -15.45 -2.20 -0.28
C PHE A 93 -14.49 -1.28 0.48
N GLY A 94 -13.74 -1.84 1.44
CA GLY A 94 -12.90 -1.04 2.33
C GLY A 94 -11.85 -0.19 1.60
N ARG A 95 -11.36 -0.63 0.43
CA ARG A 95 -10.40 0.13 -0.38
C ARG A 95 -11.07 1.36 -1.00
N GLN A 96 -12.20 1.14 -1.67
CA GLN A 96 -12.97 2.16 -2.37
C GLN A 96 -13.47 3.22 -1.38
N VAL A 97 -13.96 2.78 -0.21
CA VAL A 97 -14.36 3.69 0.88
C VAL A 97 -13.19 4.60 1.31
N ARG A 98 -11.97 4.07 1.46
CA ARG A 98 -10.81 4.89 1.83
C ARG A 98 -10.37 5.85 0.72
N GLN A 99 -10.49 5.44 -0.54
CA GLN A 99 -10.22 6.30 -1.69
C GLN A 99 -11.26 7.43 -1.74
N ALA A 100 -12.53 7.11 -1.56
CA ALA A 100 -13.63 8.05 -1.49
C ALA A 100 -13.47 9.06 -0.34
N ASP A 101 -13.12 8.58 0.85
CA ASP A 101 -12.82 9.43 2.00
C ASP A 101 -11.67 10.41 1.70
N ALA A 102 -10.62 9.95 1.01
CA ALA A 102 -9.50 10.80 0.60
C ALA A 102 -9.92 11.88 -0.42
N VAL A 103 -10.79 11.54 -1.37
CA VAL A 103 -11.33 12.51 -2.34
C VAL A 103 -12.26 13.52 -1.68
N ASN A 104 -13.18 13.08 -0.82
CA ASN A 104 -14.07 13.96 -0.05
C ASN A 104 -13.30 14.90 0.88
N GLN A 105 -12.25 14.39 1.54
CA GLN A 105 -11.36 15.21 2.36
C GLN A 105 -10.64 16.27 1.51
N LEU A 106 -10.15 15.89 0.33
CA LEU A 106 -9.50 16.82 -0.58
C LEU A 106 -10.48 17.90 -1.07
N GLN A 107 -11.70 17.52 -1.43
CA GLN A 107 -12.78 18.43 -1.82
C GLN A 107 -13.03 19.48 -0.74
N SER A 108 -13.17 19.03 0.51
CA SER A 108 -13.35 19.89 1.68
C SER A 108 -12.17 20.86 1.84
N TRP A 109 -10.94 20.41 1.62
CA TRP A 109 -9.75 21.27 1.74
C TRP A 109 -9.59 22.26 0.59
N TYR A 110 -10.02 21.92 -0.62
CA TYR A 110 -10.07 22.89 -1.73
C TYR A 110 -11.07 24.01 -1.47
N SER A 111 -12.13 23.78 -0.68
CA SER A 111 -13.04 24.86 -0.29
C SER A 111 -12.34 25.94 0.55
N VAL A 112 -11.28 25.58 1.29
CA VAL A 112 -10.42 26.55 2.00
C VAL A 112 -9.56 27.34 1.02
N CYS A 113 -9.04 26.67 -0.02
CA CYS A 113 -8.20 27.31 -1.03
C CYS A 113 -8.98 28.26 -1.95
N SER A 114 -10.26 28.01 -2.19
CA SER A 114 -11.10 28.88 -3.03
C SER A 114 -11.37 30.25 -2.39
N ALA A 115 -11.18 30.39 -1.07
CA ALA A 115 -11.29 31.65 -0.35
C ALA A 115 -9.99 32.48 -0.36
N VAL A 116 -8.92 31.97 -0.98
CA VAL A 116 -7.60 32.63 -1.04
C VAL A 116 -7.55 33.62 -2.23
N GLY A 117 -6.76 34.68 -2.09
CA GLY A 117 -6.70 35.82 -3.02
C GLY A 117 -6.27 35.46 -4.45
N THR A 118 -4.96 35.37 -4.70
CA THR A 118 -4.44 35.25 -6.07
C THR A 118 -4.53 33.82 -6.61
N GLN A 119 -4.59 33.68 -7.94
CA GLN A 119 -4.57 32.38 -8.62
C GLN A 119 -3.32 31.54 -8.26
N GLU A 120 -2.16 32.17 -8.13
CA GLU A 120 -0.92 31.49 -7.73
C GLU A 120 -1.01 30.93 -6.30
N GLU A 121 -1.60 31.70 -5.38
CA GLU A 121 -1.77 31.29 -4.00
C GLU A 121 -2.85 30.20 -3.87
N GLN A 122 -3.90 30.26 -4.68
CA GLN A 122 -4.90 29.20 -4.81
C GLN A 122 -4.28 27.88 -5.30
N ILE A 123 -3.45 27.92 -6.35
CA ILE A 123 -2.75 26.72 -6.87
C ILE A 123 -1.81 26.17 -5.79
N CYS A 124 -1.01 27.01 -5.16
CA CYS A 124 -0.10 26.59 -4.09
C CYS A 124 -0.86 25.93 -2.92
N CYS A 125 -1.96 26.54 -2.48
CA CYS A 125 -2.84 25.99 -1.46
C CYS A 125 -3.39 24.61 -1.88
N ALA A 126 -3.90 24.51 -3.12
CA ALA A 126 -4.43 23.27 -3.66
C ALA A 126 -3.36 22.16 -3.71
N GLN A 127 -2.14 22.47 -4.17
CA GLN A 127 -1.04 21.50 -4.19
C GLN A 127 -0.68 21.01 -2.78
N GLN A 128 -0.73 21.88 -1.78
CA GLN A 128 -0.52 21.49 -0.38
C GLN A 128 -1.65 20.59 0.13
N ALA A 129 -2.91 20.93 -0.17
CA ALA A 129 -4.07 20.12 0.17
C ALA A 129 -3.99 18.73 -0.46
N TRP A 130 -3.66 18.66 -1.76
CA TRP A 130 -3.51 17.42 -2.53
C TRP A 130 -2.44 16.51 -1.92
N LYS A 131 -1.23 17.02 -1.69
CA LYS A 131 -0.14 16.25 -1.07
C LYS A 131 -0.52 15.75 0.32
N LYS A 132 -1.18 16.60 1.11
CA LYS A 132 -1.57 16.26 2.47
C LYS A 132 -2.69 15.21 2.48
N SER A 133 -3.64 15.27 1.55
CA SER A 133 -4.75 14.31 1.50
C SER A 133 -4.23 12.92 1.12
N LEU A 134 -3.40 12.84 0.08
CA LEU A 134 -2.78 11.59 -0.33
C LEU A 134 -1.78 11.04 0.69
N SER A 135 -1.10 11.92 1.44
CA SER A 135 -0.29 11.48 2.60
C SER A 135 -1.15 10.81 3.67
N ALA A 136 -2.27 11.43 4.04
CA ALA A 136 -3.20 10.89 5.03
C ALA A 136 -3.81 9.55 4.56
N TYR A 137 -4.17 9.45 3.28
CA TYR A 137 -4.60 8.20 2.67
C TYR A 137 -3.55 7.10 2.81
N CYS A 138 -2.30 7.37 2.43
CA CYS A 138 -1.22 6.39 2.56
C CYS A 138 -0.97 5.99 4.02
N GLU A 139 -1.02 6.94 4.97
CA GLU A 139 -0.93 6.62 6.39
C GLU A 139 -2.07 5.71 6.86
N GLY A 140 -3.29 5.93 6.36
CA GLY A 140 -4.45 5.07 6.60
C GLY A 140 -4.27 3.67 6.01
N GLU A 141 -3.83 3.58 4.75
CA GLU A 141 -3.51 2.31 4.08
C GLU A 141 -2.50 1.50 4.89
N PHE A 142 -1.40 2.11 5.33
CA PHE A 142 -0.35 1.41 6.09
C PHE A 142 -0.79 0.93 7.48
N ARG A 143 -1.89 1.44 8.04
CA ARG A 143 -2.46 0.93 9.30
C ARG A 143 -3.26 -0.35 9.11
N ILE A 144 -3.67 -0.63 7.88
CA ILE A 144 -4.53 -1.76 7.55
C ILE A 144 -3.69 -2.86 6.92
N LYS A 145 -3.97 -4.12 7.28
CA LYS A 145 -3.26 -5.31 6.78
C LYS A 145 -3.77 -5.74 5.39
N THR A 146 -3.92 -4.80 4.47
CA THR A 146 -4.31 -5.05 3.07
C THR A 146 -3.17 -4.65 2.14
N SER A 147 -3.23 -5.09 0.87
CA SER A 147 -2.33 -4.58 -0.16
C SER A 147 -2.53 -3.08 -0.31
N HIS A 148 -1.50 -2.31 0.04
CA HIS A 148 -1.51 -0.84 -0.01
C HIS A 148 -1.51 -0.36 -1.46
N TYR A 149 -2.09 0.82 -1.70
CA TYR A 149 -1.98 1.46 -3.01
C TYR A 149 -0.50 1.65 -3.40
N PHE A 150 -0.10 1.19 -4.59
CA PHE A 150 1.31 1.04 -4.96
C PHE A 150 2.11 2.35 -4.93
N CYS A 151 1.49 3.50 -5.23
CA CYS A 151 2.15 4.80 -5.11
C CYS A 151 2.55 5.14 -3.66
N CYS A 152 1.87 4.59 -2.65
CA CYS A 152 2.20 4.84 -1.25
C CYS A 152 3.57 4.28 -0.83
N HIS A 153 4.08 3.26 -1.54
CA HIS A 153 5.42 2.72 -1.29
C HIS A 153 6.55 3.65 -1.76
N LYS A 154 6.26 4.61 -2.64
CA LYS A 154 7.24 5.61 -3.09
C LYS A 154 7.41 6.72 -2.06
N THR A 155 8.48 7.49 -2.16
CA THR A 155 8.81 8.59 -1.22
C THR A 155 9.07 9.90 -1.95
N GLY A 156 8.94 11.02 -1.24
CA GLY A 156 9.24 12.36 -1.75
C GLY A 156 8.53 12.66 -3.07
N ARG A 157 9.28 13.20 -4.04
CA ARG A 157 8.76 13.58 -5.37
C ARG A 157 8.27 12.37 -6.18
N ALA A 158 8.90 11.20 -6.02
CA ALA A 158 8.51 9.99 -6.76
C ALA A 158 7.11 9.50 -6.38
N ARG A 159 6.66 9.75 -5.13
CA ARG A 159 5.28 9.48 -4.71
C ARG A 159 4.29 10.35 -5.45
N TRP A 160 4.55 11.67 -5.49
CA TRP A 160 3.65 12.62 -6.13
C TRP A 160 3.58 12.39 -7.64
N ASN A 161 4.71 12.15 -8.29
CA ASN A 161 4.73 11.82 -9.72
C ASN A 161 3.99 10.51 -10.04
N CYS A 162 3.91 9.56 -9.10
CA CYS A 162 3.12 8.35 -9.30
C CYS A 162 1.63 8.64 -9.26
N PHE A 163 1.17 9.33 -8.22
CA PHE A 163 -0.25 9.70 -8.12
C PHE A 163 -0.71 10.58 -9.28
N ASP A 164 0.13 11.51 -9.74
CA ASP A 164 -0.18 12.37 -10.88
C ASP A 164 -0.31 11.58 -12.19
N LYS A 165 0.57 10.60 -12.42
CA LYS A 165 0.53 9.75 -13.62
C LYS A 165 -0.66 8.81 -13.67
N GLU A 166 -1.12 8.36 -12.51
CA GLU A 166 -2.23 7.41 -12.39
C GLU A 166 -3.59 8.14 -12.31
N ALA A 167 -3.58 9.46 -12.21
CA ALA A 167 -4.80 10.23 -12.11
C ALA A 167 -5.57 10.22 -13.43
N SER A 168 -6.88 10.03 -13.33
CA SER A 168 -7.79 10.11 -14.47
C SER A 168 -8.07 11.56 -14.85
N ASP A 169 -8.31 11.78 -16.15
CA ASP A 169 -8.73 13.08 -16.69
C ASP A 169 -10.09 13.55 -16.11
N SER A 170 -10.94 12.62 -15.66
CA SER A 170 -12.24 12.86 -15.03
C SER A 170 -12.19 13.25 -13.54
N SER A 171 -10.99 13.33 -12.94
CA SER A 171 -10.83 13.42 -11.48
C SER A 171 -11.54 14.60 -10.80
N TYR A 172 -11.81 15.69 -11.53
CA TYR A 172 -12.54 16.86 -11.03
C TYR A 172 -13.88 17.11 -11.72
N GLN A 173 -14.30 16.19 -12.59
CA GLN A 173 -15.60 16.29 -13.24
C GLN A 173 -16.72 16.19 -12.19
N VAL A 174 -17.66 17.14 -12.22
CA VAL A 174 -18.81 17.17 -11.32
C VAL A 174 -20.01 16.67 -12.11
N SER A 175 -20.51 15.48 -11.77
CA SER A 175 -21.77 14.98 -12.33
C SER A 175 -22.95 15.74 -11.70
N SER A 176 -23.87 16.20 -12.53
CA SER A 176 -25.07 16.95 -12.12
C SER A 176 -26.16 16.10 -11.46
N GLU A 177 -25.97 14.79 -11.35
CA GLU A 177 -27.01 13.82 -10.99
C GLU A 177 -26.75 13.09 -9.67
N VAL A 178 -26.52 13.80 -8.56
CA VAL A 178 -26.75 13.24 -7.22
C VAL A 178 -27.29 14.34 -6.30
N SER A 179 -28.60 14.53 -6.34
CA SER A 179 -29.35 15.18 -5.26
C SER A 179 -29.83 14.10 -4.31
N ASN A 180 -29.19 14.01 -3.15
CA ASN A 180 -29.73 13.57 -1.84
C ASN A 180 -28.58 12.98 -1.00
N GLY A 181 -27.72 13.85 -0.48
CA GLY A 181 -26.64 13.47 0.42
C GLY A 181 -26.21 14.68 1.26
N SER A 182 -26.37 14.54 2.56
CA SER A 182 -26.17 15.51 3.65
C SER A 182 -25.05 16.56 3.47
N THR A 183 -25.30 17.74 4.04
CA THR A 183 -24.42 18.91 4.22
C THR A 183 -22.92 18.59 4.27
N PRO A 184 -22.06 19.49 3.73
CA PRO A 184 -20.61 19.31 3.71
C PRO A 184 -20.08 18.93 5.10
N GLN A 185 -19.56 17.72 5.25
CA GLN A 185 -18.78 17.40 6.44
C GLN A 185 -17.55 18.30 6.40
N LYS A 186 -17.54 19.32 7.27
CA LYS A 186 -16.37 20.15 7.57
C LYS A 186 -15.35 19.27 8.31
N ILE A 187 -14.68 18.39 7.58
CA ILE A 187 -13.57 17.59 8.10
C ILE A 187 -12.49 18.59 8.54
N GLN A 188 -11.94 18.37 9.73
CA GLN A 188 -11.09 19.30 10.49
C GLN A 188 -10.14 20.17 9.64
N GLY A 189 -10.07 21.44 10.04
CA GLY A 189 -9.51 22.57 9.30
C GLY A 189 -8.12 22.33 8.71
N PHE A 190 -8.09 22.20 7.38
CA PHE A 190 -6.87 22.35 6.62
C PHE A 190 -6.36 23.79 6.74
N LYS A 191 -5.12 23.93 7.20
CA LYS A 191 -4.36 25.18 7.16
C LYS A 191 -3.20 24.99 6.19
N TYR A 192 -3.14 25.84 5.18
CA TYR A 192 -2.03 25.88 4.24
C TYR A 192 -0.93 26.83 4.73
N ASN A 193 0.28 26.61 4.26
CA ASN A 193 1.40 27.50 4.51
C ASN A 193 1.52 28.53 3.38
N SER A 194 1.01 29.75 3.59
CA SER A 194 1.11 30.86 2.63
C SER A 194 2.57 31.31 2.40
N SER A 195 3.45 31.21 3.40
CA SER A 195 4.87 31.60 3.22
C SER A 195 5.63 30.67 2.29
N ALA A 196 5.17 29.43 2.12
CA ALA A 196 5.72 28.49 1.13
C ALA A 196 5.28 28.82 -0.30
N CYS A 197 4.33 29.76 -0.49
CA CYS A 197 3.78 30.13 -1.79
C CYS A 197 4.47 31.37 -2.40
N LYS A 198 5.09 32.23 -1.58
CA LYS A 198 5.85 33.39 -2.06
C LYS A 198 7.31 32.98 -2.31
N GLY A 199 7.69 32.72 -3.56
CA GLY A 199 9.11 32.51 -3.89
C GLY A 199 9.49 31.77 -5.18
N SER A 200 8.71 31.85 -6.27
CA SER A 200 9.15 31.35 -7.59
C SER A 200 9.08 32.45 -8.66
N SER A 201 9.79 33.55 -8.46
CA SER A 201 10.13 34.48 -9.54
C SER A 201 11.64 34.56 -9.67
N VAL A 202 12.16 33.93 -10.73
CA VAL A 202 13.47 34.13 -11.37
C VAL A 202 14.70 34.17 -10.43
N ALA A 203 15.37 33.03 -10.29
CA ALA A 203 16.81 33.01 -10.13
C ALA A 203 17.39 31.75 -10.81
N SER A 204 18.18 31.95 -11.86
CA SER A 204 19.15 30.96 -12.33
C SER A 204 19.99 30.48 -11.14
N PRO A 205 20.33 29.19 -11.01
CA PRO A 205 21.22 28.75 -9.96
C PRO A 205 22.66 29.17 -10.31
N LYS A 206 23.05 30.37 -9.89
CA LYS A 206 24.44 30.64 -9.51
C LYS A 206 24.62 30.04 -8.11
N THR A 207 25.36 28.94 -8.08
CA THR A 207 26.13 28.42 -6.93
C THR A 207 25.48 28.64 -5.55
N SER A 208 24.53 27.78 -5.20
CA SER A 208 24.11 27.61 -3.80
C SER A 208 25.17 26.79 -3.04
N PRO A 209 25.55 27.20 -1.81
CA PRO A 209 26.39 26.37 -0.96
C PRO A 209 25.60 25.11 -0.58
N LEU A 210 26.11 23.96 -1.04
CA LEU A 210 25.84 22.60 -0.57
C LEU A 210 24.68 22.51 0.45
N MET A 211 23.45 22.54 -0.04
CA MET A 211 22.33 21.98 0.71
C MET A 211 22.71 20.53 0.95
N LYS A 212 23.06 20.22 2.20
CA LYS A 212 23.30 18.87 2.66
C LYS A 212 22.02 18.10 2.40
N GLN A 213 22.02 17.42 1.25
CA GLN A 213 21.10 16.37 0.91
C GLN A 213 21.07 15.48 2.15
N THR A 214 19.98 15.57 2.91
CA THR A 214 19.69 14.53 3.88
C THR A 214 19.27 13.35 3.01
N GLU A 215 20.28 12.69 2.44
CA GLU A 215 20.19 11.27 2.13
C GLU A 215 19.43 10.67 3.29
N VAL A 216 18.32 10.01 2.97
CA VAL A 216 17.62 9.16 3.92
C VAL A 216 18.71 8.32 4.57
N LEU A 217 19.00 8.58 5.85
CA LEU A 217 20.03 7.85 6.60
C LEU A 217 19.76 6.37 6.38
N SER A 218 20.59 5.76 5.54
CA SER A 218 20.47 4.37 5.15
C SER A 218 20.90 3.57 6.38
N ILE A 219 19.93 3.18 7.19
CA ILE A 219 20.14 2.22 8.26
C ILE A 219 20.23 0.85 7.58
N SER A 220 21.42 0.25 7.55
CA SER A 220 21.63 -1.09 7.02
C SER A 220 20.84 -2.11 7.85
N PHE A 221 19.63 -2.40 7.41
CA PHE A 221 18.69 -3.34 8.04
C PHE A 221 18.09 -4.24 6.95
N PRO A 222 18.03 -5.57 7.17
CA PRO A 222 18.40 -6.30 8.38
C PRO A 222 19.93 -6.43 8.54
N PRO A 223 20.44 -6.47 9.78
CA PRO A 223 21.85 -6.83 10.00
C PRO A 223 22.09 -8.28 9.57
N GLY A 224 23.31 -8.56 9.10
CA GLY A 224 23.75 -9.92 8.76
C GLY A 224 23.58 -10.89 9.93
N ARG A 225 23.24 -12.14 9.63
CA ARG A 225 23.09 -13.19 10.66
C ARG A 225 24.46 -13.53 11.25
N PRO A 226 24.62 -13.58 12.58
CA PRO A 226 25.84 -14.07 13.19
C PRO A 226 26.10 -15.53 12.82
N ASP A 227 27.30 -15.83 12.34
CA ASP A 227 27.79 -17.17 12.05
C ASP A 227 29.30 -17.26 12.35
N SER A 228 29.89 -18.44 12.14
CA SER A 228 31.31 -18.66 12.41
C SER A 228 32.24 -17.79 11.56
N SER A 229 31.79 -17.35 10.38
CA SER A 229 32.59 -16.53 9.46
C SER A 229 32.64 -15.06 9.86
N ASN A 230 31.60 -14.54 10.51
CA ASN A 230 31.48 -13.11 10.80
C ASN A 230 31.49 -12.75 12.30
N ILE A 231 31.38 -13.72 13.21
CA ILE A 231 31.30 -13.47 14.66
C ILE A 231 32.54 -12.74 15.20
N ALA A 232 33.72 -13.03 14.65
CA ALA A 232 34.96 -12.34 15.02
C ALA A 232 34.88 -10.84 14.70
N ASN A 233 34.39 -10.48 13.51
CA ASN A 233 34.19 -9.08 13.11
C ASN A 233 33.11 -8.40 13.94
N ILE A 234 32.01 -9.13 14.24
CA ILE A 234 30.94 -8.63 15.10
C ILE A 234 31.50 -8.24 16.47
N CYS A 235 32.34 -9.09 17.07
CA CYS A 235 32.92 -8.84 18.38
C CYS A 235 34.15 -7.92 18.34
N ALA A 236 34.92 -7.86 17.27
CA ALA A 236 36.01 -6.89 17.13
C ALA A 236 35.48 -5.45 17.08
N HIS A 237 34.36 -5.24 16.36
CA HIS A 237 33.83 -3.90 16.09
C HIS A 237 32.65 -3.50 16.98
N HIS A 238 32.26 -4.31 17.96
CA HIS A 238 31.08 -4.08 18.81
C HIS A 238 31.04 -2.70 19.51
N LYS A 239 32.21 -2.10 19.77
CA LYS A 239 32.32 -0.76 20.39
C LYS A 239 32.20 0.38 19.39
N ILE A 240 32.54 0.15 18.12
CA ILE A 240 32.58 1.19 17.08
C ILE A 240 31.36 1.13 16.14
N ARG A 241 30.56 0.05 16.19
CA ARG A 241 29.34 -0.06 15.40
C ARG A 241 28.33 1.03 15.79
N PRO A 242 27.64 1.66 14.82
CA PRO A 242 26.73 2.76 15.08
C PRO A 242 25.61 2.39 16.06
N ARG A 243 25.45 3.15 17.15
CA ARG A 243 24.23 3.17 17.94
C ARG A 243 23.34 4.30 17.44
N TYR A 244 22.18 3.93 16.93
CA TYR A 244 21.22 4.92 16.47
C TYR A 244 20.57 5.61 17.66
N MET A 245 20.29 6.90 17.58
CA MET A 245 19.48 7.60 18.58
C MET A 245 18.07 7.78 18.01
N PRO A 246 17.05 7.00 18.45
CA PRO A 246 15.72 7.10 17.85
C PRO A 246 15.09 8.48 17.97
N LYS A 247 15.50 9.28 18.98
CA LYS A 247 15.09 10.67 19.17
C LYS A 247 15.65 11.63 18.09
N CYS A 248 16.74 11.25 17.43
CA CYS A 248 17.40 12.03 16.39
C CYS A 248 16.94 11.62 14.98
N LEU A 249 16.02 10.65 14.87
CA LEU A 249 15.47 10.22 13.58
C LEU A 249 14.22 11.04 13.23
N PRO A 250 13.94 11.25 11.93
CA PRO A 250 12.70 11.88 11.50
C PRO A 250 11.47 11.19 12.12
N ARG A 251 10.63 11.95 12.84
CA ARG A 251 9.44 11.38 13.53
C ARG A 251 8.25 11.22 12.60
N THR A 252 8.09 12.12 11.63
CA THR A 252 6.90 12.18 10.77
C THR A 252 7.09 11.31 9.52
N GLY A 253 6.23 10.32 9.28
CA GLY A 253 6.30 9.46 8.09
C GLY A 253 7.37 8.36 8.11
N TYR A 254 8.26 8.31 9.10
CA TYR A 254 9.38 7.34 9.20
C TYR A 254 9.31 6.44 10.43
N GLY A 255 8.09 6.09 10.89
CA GLY A 255 7.92 5.20 12.05
C GLY A 255 8.63 3.83 11.89
N TRP A 256 8.79 3.34 10.66
CA TRP A 256 9.55 2.13 10.35
C TRP A 256 11.05 2.28 10.64
N LEU A 257 11.65 3.44 10.32
CA LEU A 257 13.07 3.72 10.56
C LEU A 257 13.37 3.80 12.06
N VAL A 258 12.45 4.41 12.81
CA VAL A 258 12.48 4.42 14.28
C VAL A 258 12.41 2.98 14.82
N ARG A 259 11.57 2.10 14.26
CA ARG A 259 11.51 0.69 14.66
C ARG A 259 12.80 -0.07 14.33
N GLN A 260 13.34 0.10 13.13
CA GLN A 260 14.59 -0.54 12.71
C GLN A 260 15.77 -0.11 13.58
N SER A 261 15.91 1.20 13.84
CA SER A 261 16.96 1.73 14.71
C SER A 261 16.90 1.15 16.12
N LYS A 262 15.69 1.03 16.70
CA LYS A 262 15.46 0.38 17.98
C LYS A 262 15.85 -1.10 17.94
N ALA A 263 15.47 -1.82 16.88
CA ALA A 263 15.81 -3.23 16.71
C ALA A 263 17.33 -3.46 16.66
N ILE A 264 18.06 -2.66 15.87
CA ILE A 264 19.52 -2.75 15.80
C ILE A 264 20.15 -2.42 17.16
N ASN A 265 19.74 -1.34 17.82
CA ASN A 265 20.27 -0.99 19.14
C ASN A 265 20.08 -2.11 20.18
N VAL A 266 18.94 -2.81 20.13
CA VAL A 266 18.67 -3.97 20.97
C VAL A 266 19.64 -5.10 20.63
N LEU A 267 19.80 -5.44 19.35
CA LEU A 267 20.73 -6.50 18.92
C LEU A 267 22.18 -6.19 19.28
N GLU A 268 22.64 -4.95 19.05
CA GLU A 268 23.99 -4.50 19.41
C GLU A 268 24.23 -4.63 20.93
N ARG A 269 23.24 -4.33 21.76
CA ARG A 269 23.32 -4.54 23.21
C ARG A 269 23.47 -6.03 23.56
N GLU A 270 22.71 -6.91 22.91
CA GLU A 270 22.79 -8.35 23.14
C GLU A 270 24.14 -8.93 22.66
N TYR A 271 24.65 -8.48 21.51
CA TYR A 271 25.97 -8.87 21.02
C TYR A 271 27.08 -8.40 21.96
N ASN A 272 26.99 -7.18 22.50
CA ASN A 272 27.95 -6.69 23.49
C ASN A 272 28.02 -7.59 24.72
N GLN A 273 26.92 -8.22 25.12
CA GLN A 273 26.93 -9.17 26.22
C GLN A 273 27.59 -10.50 25.81
N CYS A 274 27.29 -11.01 24.62
CA CYS A 274 27.88 -12.24 24.11
C CYS A 274 29.39 -12.13 23.82
N CYS A 275 29.86 -10.96 23.36
CA CYS A 275 31.26 -10.74 23.01
C CYS A 275 32.20 -10.67 24.22
N LYS A 276 31.67 -10.53 25.44
CA LYS A 276 32.46 -10.61 26.68
C LYS A 276 32.97 -12.04 26.95
N ASP A 277 32.26 -13.05 26.47
CA ASP A 277 32.56 -14.47 26.74
C ASP A 277 33.23 -15.14 25.53
N LYS A 278 34.55 -15.35 25.56
CA LYS A 278 35.34 -15.81 24.39
C LYS A 278 34.97 -17.19 23.84
N LYS A 279 34.46 -18.12 24.64
CA LYS A 279 34.28 -19.53 24.24
C LYS A 279 32.94 -19.86 23.56
N SER A 280 31.96 -18.95 23.50
CA SER A 280 30.64 -19.27 22.92
C SER A 280 29.90 -18.09 22.26
N GLN A 281 30.64 -17.11 21.75
CA GLN A 281 30.12 -15.85 21.20
C GLN A 281 29.04 -16.08 20.12
N GLN A 282 29.29 -17.00 19.18
CA GLN A 282 28.34 -17.29 18.09
C GLN A 282 27.04 -17.88 18.62
N ARG A 283 27.10 -18.97 19.40
CA ARG A 283 25.91 -19.64 19.95
C ARG A 283 25.09 -18.68 20.82
N CYS A 284 25.76 -17.84 21.60
CA CYS A 284 25.09 -16.77 22.36
C CYS A 284 24.38 -15.78 21.42
N ALA A 285 25.09 -15.22 20.43
CA ALA A 285 24.55 -14.23 19.50
C ALA A 285 23.35 -14.79 18.71
N GLU A 286 23.44 -16.02 18.19
CA GLU A 286 22.35 -16.70 17.49
C GLU A 286 21.13 -16.91 18.39
N LYS A 287 21.33 -17.37 19.63
CA LYS A 287 20.24 -17.55 20.60
C LYS A 287 19.53 -16.23 20.90
N LYS A 288 20.28 -15.13 21.04
CA LYS A 288 19.73 -13.78 21.26
C LYS A 288 18.91 -13.30 20.06
N VAL A 289 19.43 -13.46 18.83
CA VAL A 289 18.70 -13.12 17.60
C VAL A 289 17.42 -13.93 17.49
N LYS A 290 17.47 -15.25 17.71
CA LYS A 290 16.30 -16.13 17.64
C LYS A 290 15.23 -15.73 18.66
N LYS A 291 15.63 -15.43 19.91
CA LYS A 291 14.73 -14.93 20.96
C LYS A 291 14.09 -13.58 20.61
N LYS A 292 14.83 -12.69 19.94
CA LYS A 292 14.29 -11.40 19.53
C LYS A 292 13.35 -11.51 18.34
N LYS A 293 13.65 -12.37 17.36
CA LYS A 293 12.75 -12.68 16.24
C LYS A 293 11.38 -13.21 16.69
N SER A 294 11.31 -13.92 17.82
CA SER A 294 10.05 -14.42 18.37
C SER A 294 9.29 -13.40 19.25
N GLN A 295 9.86 -12.22 19.50
CA GLN A 295 9.25 -11.14 20.30
C GLN A 295 8.71 -9.98 19.45
N PHE A 296 8.98 -9.99 18.15
CA PHE A 296 8.51 -9.02 17.17
C PHE A 296 7.47 -9.67 16.26
#